data_AF-A0A3S9P0S8-F1
#
_entry.id   AF-A0A3S9P0S8-F1
#
_cell.length_a   1.000
_cell.length_b   1.000
_cell.length_c   1.000
_cell.angle_alpha   90.00
_cell.angle_beta   90.00
_cell.angle_gamma   90.00
#
_symmetry.space_group_name_H-M   'P 1'
#
loop_
_entity.id
_entity.type
_entity.pdbx_description
1 polymer ?
#
loop_
_entity_poly.entity_id
_entity_poly.type
_entity_poly.pdbx_seq_one_letter_code
_entity_poly.pdbx_strand_id
1 'polypeptide(L)'
;MKVLWKLSLLIGLTVLCFSCKDDDDDPSLQDSNPIYFYTDKEFELGSAGSVESYQFSFDHQKETLRLVAQVVPTVAATGVDSYVYDVTLNLSEVNKSDDYKYSIVANTGSTYTQNLKANSIAASCTDFKPDPDYGLGTTSKDASITNFVVWDASQGKYYISTASVFAFMFGLIDPGFSIPATDPGYGNLPNLYQSTGSIKECSELPTTFN
;
A
#
# COMPACT_ATOMS: atom_id res chain seq x y z
N MET A 1 58.19 -3.05 -32.70
CA MET A 1 57.02 -3.47 -31.89
C MET A 1 56.62 -2.38 -30.90
N LYS A 2 55.93 -1.31 -31.32
CA LYS A 2 55.44 -0.23 -30.43
C LYS A 2 54.12 0.40 -30.94
N VAL A 3 53.32 -0.34 -31.71
CA VAL A 3 52.06 0.16 -32.30
C VAL A 3 50.84 -0.62 -31.79
N LEU A 4 51.02 -1.88 -31.38
CA LEU A 4 49.92 -2.73 -30.90
C LEU A 4 49.32 -2.23 -29.57
N TRP A 5 50.15 -1.78 -28.62
CA TRP A 5 49.68 -1.21 -27.34
C TRP A 5 48.84 0.07 -27.47
N LYS A 6 49.01 0.84 -28.55
CA LYS A 6 48.22 2.08 -28.79
C LYS A 6 46.83 1.78 -29.35
N LEU A 7 46.66 0.68 -30.08
CA LEU A 7 45.33 0.23 -30.54
C LEU A 7 44.51 -0.37 -29.39
N SER A 8 45.14 -1.09 -28.46
CA SER A 8 44.47 -1.66 -27.28
C SER A 8 43.92 -0.57 -26.35
N LEU A 9 44.64 0.55 -26.20
CA LEU A 9 44.22 1.67 -25.37
C LEU A 9 43.02 2.43 -25.97
N LEU A 10 42.91 2.47 -27.30
CA LEU A 10 41.85 3.19 -28.01
C LEU A 10 40.51 2.42 -27.98
N ILE A 11 40.56 1.09 -27.98
CA ILE A 11 39.37 0.24 -27.83
C ILE A 11 38.89 0.23 -26.38
N GLY A 12 39.79 0.33 -25.39
CA GLY A 12 39.43 0.49 -23.98
C GLY A 12 38.72 1.81 -23.67
N LEU A 13 39.08 2.89 -24.36
CA LEU A 13 38.45 4.20 -24.15
C LEU A 13 37.06 4.30 -24.78
N THR A 14 36.79 3.63 -25.90
CA THR A 14 35.45 3.63 -26.49
C THR A 14 34.46 2.79 -25.69
N VAL A 15 34.89 1.72 -25.00
CA VAL A 15 34.00 0.95 -24.10
C VAL A 15 33.66 1.73 -22.82
N LEU A 16 34.57 2.58 -22.33
CA LEU A 16 34.31 3.42 -21.14
C LEU A 16 33.48 4.68 -21.45
N CYS A 17 33.52 5.21 -22.68
CA CYS A 17 32.67 6.34 -23.07
C CYS A 17 31.22 5.96 -23.42
N PHE A 18 30.92 4.67 -23.65
CA PHE A 18 29.55 4.18 -23.78
C PHE A 18 28.96 3.62 -22.48
N SER A 19 29.73 3.61 -21.38
CA SER A 19 29.21 3.30 -20.04
C SER A 19 28.80 4.55 -19.25
N CYS A 20 28.86 5.74 -19.84
CA CYS A 20 28.12 6.91 -19.35
C CYS A 20 26.75 6.95 -20.04
N LYS A 21 25.97 5.89 -19.85
CA LYS A 21 24.54 5.90 -20.11
C LYS A 21 23.84 5.05 -19.06
N ASP A 22 24.05 5.44 -17.80
CA ASP A 22 23.03 5.26 -16.77
C ASP A 22 22.05 6.44 -16.96
N ASP A 23 21.34 6.44 -18.10
CA ASP A 23 20.00 7.01 -18.10
C ASP A 23 19.19 5.96 -17.36
N ASP A 24 18.64 6.36 -16.23
CA ASP A 24 17.73 5.62 -15.38
C ASP A 24 16.56 5.04 -16.20
N ASP A 25 16.75 3.87 -16.81
CA ASP A 25 15.65 3.05 -17.33
C ASP A 25 14.95 2.39 -16.12
N ASP A 26 14.39 3.21 -15.23
CA ASP A 26 13.35 2.76 -14.33
C ASP A 26 12.25 2.16 -15.22
N PRO A 27 11.89 0.87 -15.04
CA PRO A 27 10.87 0.25 -15.86
C PRO A 27 9.61 1.12 -15.77
N SER A 28 9.02 1.45 -16.93
CA SER A 28 7.80 2.26 -16.96
C SER A 28 6.78 1.65 -15.99
N LEU A 29 6.44 2.43 -14.97
CA LEU A 29 5.46 2.04 -13.95
C LEU A 29 4.03 2.20 -14.45
N GLN A 30 3.87 2.77 -15.66
CA GLN A 30 2.61 2.83 -16.36
C GLN A 30 2.11 1.39 -16.63
N ASP A 31 0.82 1.16 -16.39
CA ASP A 31 0.19 -0.17 -16.48
C ASP A 31 0.75 -1.28 -15.56
N SER A 32 1.55 -0.93 -14.55
CA SER A 32 1.98 -1.91 -13.55
C SER A 32 0.80 -2.64 -12.93
N ASN A 33 0.93 -3.95 -12.69
CA ASN A 33 -0.04 -4.73 -11.93
C ASN A 33 0.66 -5.79 -11.06
N PRO A 34 0.38 -5.87 -9.76
CA PRO A 34 -0.39 -4.92 -8.95
C PRO A 34 0.29 -3.55 -8.83
N ILE A 35 -0.48 -2.52 -8.45
CA ILE A 35 0.04 -1.19 -8.11
C ILE A 35 0.20 -1.11 -6.59
N TYR A 36 1.40 -0.79 -6.12
CA TYR A 36 1.74 -0.76 -4.69
C TYR A 36 1.94 0.67 -4.18
N PHE A 37 1.46 0.93 -2.97
CA PHE A 37 1.62 2.20 -2.26
C PHE A 37 2.08 1.92 -0.84
N TYR A 38 3.02 2.72 -0.32
CA TYR A 38 3.62 2.52 0.99
C TYR A 38 3.87 3.86 1.68
N THR A 39 3.70 3.88 3.00
CA THR A 39 4.19 4.97 3.84
C THR A 39 4.56 4.46 5.23
N ASP A 40 5.57 5.11 5.80
CA ASP A 40 6.05 5.01 7.18
C ASP A 40 5.68 6.25 8.01
N LYS A 41 4.76 7.08 7.50
CA LYS A 41 4.24 8.23 8.23
C LYS A 41 3.22 7.82 9.26
N GLU A 42 3.50 8.20 10.50
CA GLU A 42 2.61 8.02 11.63
C GLU A 42 1.35 8.89 11.50
N PHE A 43 0.20 8.35 11.88
CA PHE A 43 -0.98 9.14 12.20
C PHE A 43 -1.72 8.60 13.43
N GLU A 44 -2.24 9.50 14.25
CA GLU A 44 -2.95 9.15 15.49
C GLU A 44 -4.38 8.65 15.20
N LEU A 45 -4.77 7.55 15.85
CA LEU A 45 -6.15 7.03 15.96
C LEU A 45 -6.83 7.52 17.25
N GLY A 46 -6.34 8.60 17.86
CA GLY A 46 -6.78 9.10 19.15
C GLY A 46 -6.52 8.08 20.27
N SER A 47 -7.55 7.77 21.08
CA SER A 47 -7.39 6.86 22.21
C SER A 47 -7.06 5.41 21.83
N ALA A 48 -7.27 5.02 20.57
CA ALA A 48 -7.03 3.65 20.11
C ALA A 48 -5.54 3.34 19.88
N GLY A 49 -4.71 4.34 19.57
CA GLY A 49 -3.29 4.17 19.27
C GLY A 49 -2.81 5.06 18.13
N SER A 50 -1.68 4.72 17.53
CA SER A 50 -1.15 5.30 16.30
C SER A 50 -1.07 4.24 15.20
N VAL A 51 -1.17 4.65 13.94
CA VAL A 51 -0.77 3.83 12.80
C VAL A 51 0.62 4.26 12.39
N GLU A 52 1.59 3.36 12.53
CA GLU A 52 3.01 3.63 12.25
C GLU A 52 3.35 3.45 10.77
N SER A 53 2.65 2.53 10.12
CA SER A 53 2.79 2.31 8.68
C SER A 53 1.52 1.74 8.09
N TYR A 54 1.30 2.05 6.82
CA TYR A 54 0.24 1.40 6.04
C TYR A 54 0.65 1.27 4.58
N GLN A 55 0.16 0.20 3.98
CA GLN A 55 0.53 -0.22 2.64
C GLN A 55 -0.72 -0.66 1.89
N PHE A 56 -0.82 -0.27 0.63
CA PHE A 56 -1.92 -0.70 -0.24
C PHE A 56 -1.38 -1.43 -1.46
N SER A 57 -2.13 -2.44 -1.90
CA SER A 57 -1.94 -3.03 -3.22
C SER A 57 -3.28 -3.06 -3.93
N PHE A 58 -3.28 -2.55 -5.14
CA PHE A 58 -4.42 -2.59 -6.04
C PHE A 58 -4.07 -3.49 -7.23
N ASP A 59 -4.66 -4.67 -7.27
CA ASP A 59 -4.55 -5.59 -8.41
C ASP A 59 -5.79 -5.40 -9.29
N HIS A 60 -5.63 -4.62 -10.36
CA HIS A 60 -6.74 -4.28 -11.26
C HIS A 60 -7.13 -5.44 -12.18
N GLN A 61 -6.27 -6.45 -12.34
CA GLN A 61 -6.60 -7.66 -13.12
C GLN A 61 -7.35 -8.70 -12.29
N LYS A 62 -7.06 -8.79 -10.98
CA LYS A 62 -7.79 -9.65 -10.05
C LYS A 62 -8.96 -8.96 -9.35
N GLU A 63 -9.14 -7.67 -9.59
CA GLU A 63 -10.18 -6.85 -8.95
C GLU A 63 -10.08 -6.89 -7.41
N THR A 64 -8.86 -6.77 -6.88
CA THR A 64 -8.62 -6.82 -5.43
C THR A 64 -7.92 -5.57 -4.92
N LEU A 65 -8.33 -5.14 -3.73
CA LEU A 65 -7.69 -4.09 -2.95
C LEU A 65 -7.26 -4.68 -1.60
N ARG A 66 -5.98 -4.61 -1.30
CA ARG A 66 -5.43 -5.05 0.00
C ARG A 66 -4.81 -3.88 0.75
N LEU A 67 -5.08 -3.81 2.05
CA LEU A 67 -4.48 -2.89 3.00
C LEU A 67 -3.76 -3.70 4.07
N VAL A 68 -2.52 -3.34 4.36
CA VAL A 68 -1.79 -3.78 5.56
C VAL A 68 -1.44 -2.55 6.38
N ALA A 69 -1.96 -2.46 7.60
CA ALA A 69 -1.69 -1.37 8.53
C ALA A 69 -1.07 -1.91 9.82
N GLN A 70 -0.04 -1.22 10.30
CA GLN A 70 0.58 -1.51 11.60
C GLN A 70 0.11 -0.48 12.63
N VAL A 71 -0.57 -0.96 13.66
CA VAL A 71 -1.17 -0.17 14.72
C VAL A 71 -0.41 -0.39 16.03
N VAL A 72 0.08 0.69 16.63
CA VAL A 72 0.65 0.67 17.98
C VAL A 72 -0.43 1.12 18.96
N PRO A 73 -0.88 0.25 19.87
CA PRO A 73 -1.95 0.59 20.80
C PRO A 73 -1.44 1.56 21.88
N THR A 74 -2.27 2.52 22.29
CA THR A 74 -1.97 3.42 23.43
C THR A 74 -1.71 2.65 24.73
N VAL A 75 -2.38 1.51 24.89
CA VAL A 75 -2.19 0.58 26.02
C VAL A 75 -1.84 -0.78 25.45
N ALA A 76 -0.55 -1.13 25.52
CA ALA A 76 -0.08 -2.43 25.10
C ALA A 76 -0.66 -3.54 25.99
N ALA A 77 -1.24 -4.57 25.37
CA ALA A 77 -1.46 -5.84 26.07
C ALA A 77 -0.08 -6.45 26.40
N THR A 78 0.05 -7.11 27.56
CA THR A 78 1.32 -7.68 28.00
C THR A 78 1.93 -8.57 26.91
N GLY A 79 3.10 -8.19 26.39
CA GLY A 79 3.82 -8.95 25.36
C GLY A 79 3.35 -8.75 23.92
N VAL A 80 2.55 -7.72 23.64
CA VAL A 80 2.19 -7.30 22.27
C VAL A 80 2.63 -5.85 22.04
N ASP A 81 3.58 -5.66 21.12
CA ASP A 81 4.17 -4.34 20.84
C ASP A 81 3.35 -3.58 19.77
N SER A 82 2.83 -4.29 18.77
CA SER A 82 1.91 -3.72 17.77
C SER A 82 0.94 -4.78 17.25
N TYR A 83 -0.11 -4.31 16.57
CA TYR A 83 -1.02 -5.15 15.82
C TYR A 83 -0.87 -4.87 14.33
N VAL A 84 -0.83 -5.91 13.51
CA VAL A 84 -0.83 -5.80 12.05
C VAL A 84 -2.22 -6.21 11.56
N TYR A 85 -2.95 -5.24 11.04
CA TYR A 85 -4.23 -5.42 10.38
C TYR A 85 -3.99 -5.65 8.89
N ASP A 86 -4.46 -6.77 8.36
CA ASP A 86 -4.34 -7.14 6.95
C ASP A 86 -5.72 -7.46 6.40
N VAL A 87 -6.18 -6.68 5.44
CA VAL A 87 -7.51 -6.80 4.87
C VAL A 87 -7.46 -6.82 3.35
N THR A 88 -8.19 -7.74 2.74
CA THR A 88 -8.35 -7.83 1.28
C THR A 88 -9.82 -7.75 0.95
N LEU A 89 -10.19 -6.77 0.12
CA LEU A 89 -11.53 -6.59 -0.43
C LEU A 89 -11.56 -7.03 -1.89
N ASN A 90 -12.54 -7.87 -2.24
CA ASN A 90 -12.84 -8.21 -3.63
C ASN A 90 -13.83 -7.20 -4.20
N LEU A 91 -13.38 -6.48 -5.22
CA LEU A 91 -14.17 -5.50 -5.94
C LEU A 91 -15.14 -6.23 -6.89
N SER A 92 -16.25 -5.58 -7.19
CA SER A 92 -17.21 -6.08 -8.19
C SER A 92 -16.86 -5.64 -9.60
N GLU A 93 -16.15 -4.52 -9.74
CA GLU A 93 -15.78 -3.94 -11.02
C GLU A 93 -14.57 -3.01 -10.88
N VAL A 94 -13.69 -3.05 -11.89
CA VAL A 94 -12.60 -2.10 -12.08
C VAL A 94 -12.68 -1.52 -13.49
N ASN A 95 -12.74 -0.18 -13.59
CA ASN A 95 -12.79 0.55 -14.85
C ASN A 95 -11.55 1.39 -15.04
N LYS A 96 -10.89 1.28 -16.20
CA LYS A 96 -9.75 2.12 -16.59
C LYS A 96 -10.18 3.13 -17.66
N SER A 97 -9.87 4.41 -17.45
CA SER A 97 -10.02 5.46 -18.47
C SER A 97 -8.81 5.54 -19.39
N ASP A 98 -8.97 6.21 -20.54
CA ASP A 98 -7.87 6.46 -21.49
C ASP A 98 -6.70 7.26 -20.87
N ASP A 99 -6.97 8.13 -19.90
CA ASP A 99 -5.94 8.88 -19.14
C ASP A 99 -5.24 8.06 -18.04
N TYR A 100 -5.34 6.73 -18.05
CA TYR A 100 -4.76 5.87 -17.01
C TYR A 100 -5.27 6.19 -15.59
N LYS A 101 -6.58 6.43 -15.47
CA LYS A 101 -7.27 6.57 -14.19
C LYS A 101 -8.13 5.35 -13.96
N TYR A 102 -8.05 4.76 -12.77
CA TYR A 102 -8.86 3.61 -12.38
C TYR A 102 -10.00 4.06 -11.48
N SER A 103 -11.18 3.54 -11.73
CA SER A 103 -12.35 3.65 -10.86
C SER A 103 -12.74 2.26 -10.38
N ILE A 104 -13.23 2.16 -9.14
CA ILE A 104 -13.56 0.89 -8.51
C ILE A 104 -15.00 0.88 -8.01
N VAL A 105 -15.60 -0.30 -7.99
CA VAL A 105 -16.94 -0.55 -7.44
C VAL A 105 -16.88 -1.77 -6.52
N ALA A 106 -17.54 -1.68 -5.37
CA ALA A 106 -17.87 -2.82 -4.53
C ALA A 106 -19.38 -2.80 -4.29
N ASN A 107 -20.06 -3.81 -4.82
CA ASN A 107 -21.50 -3.98 -4.61
C ASN A 107 -21.76 -4.67 -3.28
N THR A 108 -22.99 -4.58 -2.80
CA THR A 108 -23.51 -5.39 -1.70
C THR A 108 -23.27 -6.87 -1.98
N GLY A 109 -22.65 -7.57 -1.03
CA GLY A 109 -22.26 -8.97 -1.18
C GLY A 109 -20.83 -9.19 -1.70
N SER A 110 -20.09 -8.14 -2.07
CA SER A 110 -18.64 -8.23 -2.28
C SER A 110 -17.97 -8.82 -1.05
N THR A 111 -17.07 -9.79 -1.23
CA THR A 111 -16.41 -10.48 -0.11
C THR A 111 -15.16 -9.72 0.32
N TYR A 112 -14.86 -9.79 1.61
CA TYR A 112 -13.57 -9.37 2.14
C TYR A 112 -13.03 -10.39 3.14
N THR A 113 -11.72 -10.41 3.27
CA THR A 113 -10.99 -11.15 4.30
C THR A 113 -10.25 -10.17 5.19
N GLN A 114 -10.26 -10.38 6.50
CA GLN A 114 -9.52 -9.57 7.47
C GLN A 114 -8.76 -10.47 8.43
N ASN A 115 -7.50 -10.13 8.68
CA ASN A 115 -6.65 -10.80 9.63
C ASN A 115 -6.06 -9.75 10.56
N LEU A 116 -5.89 -10.12 11.81
CA LEU A 116 -5.23 -9.30 12.81
C LEU A 116 -4.14 -10.16 13.43
N LYS A 117 -2.90 -9.65 13.43
CA LYS A 117 -1.76 -10.36 13.98
C LYS A 117 -1.13 -9.51 15.07
N ALA A 118 -0.87 -10.11 16.23
CA ALA A 118 -0.05 -9.49 17.25
C ALA A 118 1.42 -9.63 16.85
N ASN A 119 2.11 -8.50 16.69
CA ASN A 119 3.52 -8.44 16.40
C ASN A 119 4.28 -8.09 17.69
N SER A 120 5.17 -8.97 18.12
CA SER A 120 5.98 -8.77 19.31
C SER A 120 7.39 -9.30 19.15
N ILE A 121 8.31 -8.75 19.93
CA ILE A 121 9.72 -9.17 19.95
C ILE A 121 9.86 -10.66 20.32
N ALA A 122 8.97 -11.18 21.17
CA ALA A 122 9.10 -12.53 21.73
C ALA A 122 8.51 -13.65 20.85
N ALA A 123 7.51 -13.35 20.02
CA ALA A 123 6.73 -14.38 19.31
C ALA A 123 6.30 -14.00 17.89
N SER A 124 6.86 -12.94 17.29
CA SER A 124 6.65 -12.44 15.92
C SER A 124 5.41 -12.99 15.19
N CYS A 125 4.36 -12.16 15.08
CA CYS A 125 3.21 -12.36 14.20
C CYS A 125 2.34 -13.57 14.51
N THR A 126 1.75 -13.57 15.70
CA THR A 126 0.73 -14.52 16.10
C THR A 126 -0.65 -14.05 15.68
N ASP A 127 -1.47 -14.95 15.14
CA ASP A 127 -2.86 -14.62 14.82
C ASP A 127 -3.61 -14.22 16.09
N PHE A 128 -4.29 -13.08 16.00
CA PHE A 128 -5.13 -12.54 17.06
C PHE A 128 -6.55 -12.41 16.51
N LYS A 129 -7.47 -13.18 17.10
CA LYS A 129 -8.90 -13.09 16.77
C LYS A 129 -9.63 -12.40 17.91
N PRO A 130 -10.13 -11.16 17.72
CA PRO A 130 -10.89 -10.46 18.76
C PRO A 130 -12.21 -11.19 19.06
N ASP A 131 -12.78 -11.88 18.07
CA ASP A 131 -14.00 -12.68 18.20
C ASP A 131 -14.01 -13.86 17.19
N PRO A 132 -14.92 -14.85 17.34
CA PRO A 132 -14.98 -16.02 16.47
C PRO A 132 -15.38 -15.75 15.01
N ASP A 133 -16.13 -14.67 14.76
CA ASP A 133 -16.66 -14.31 13.44
C ASP A 133 -15.68 -13.39 12.68
N TYR A 134 -14.64 -12.92 13.35
CA TYR A 134 -13.55 -12.17 12.77
C TYR A 134 -12.75 -13.00 11.75
N GLY A 135 -12.86 -12.64 10.47
CA GLY A 135 -12.01 -13.23 9.43
C GLY A 135 -12.52 -13.04 8.00
N LEU A 136 -13.80 -13.32 7.79
CA LEU A 136 -14.43 -13.28 6.47
C LEU A 136 -15.75 -12.53 6.58
N GLY A 137 -16.05 -11.69 5.60
CA GLY A 137 -17.31 -10.97 5.58
C GLY A 137 -17.75 -10.59 4.17
N THR A 138 -18.91 -9.94 4.12
CA THR A 138 -19.47 -9.37 2.90
C THR A 138 -19.89 -7.94 3.14
N THR A 139 -19.68 -7.08 2.16
CA THR A 139 -20.15 -5.69 2.19
C THR A 139 -21.67 -5.64 2.30
N SER A 140 -22.18 -4.67 3.08
CA SER A 140 -23.61 -4.48 3.33
C SER A 140 -24.26 -3.38 2.49
N LYS A 141 -23.46 -2.66 1.70
CA LYS A 141 -23.89 -1.55 0.85
C LYS A 141 -23.02 -1.46 -0.40
N ASP A 142 -23.58 -0.84 -1.42
CA ASP A 142 -22.85 -0.49 -2.63
C ASP A 142 -21.98 0.75 -2.37
N ALA A 143 -20.78 0.76 -2.93
CA ALA A 143 -19.92 1.93 -2.96
C ALA A 143 -19.08 1.96 -4.24
N SER A 144 -18.76 3.16 -4.69
CA SER A 144 -17.86 3.38 -5.81
C SER A 144 -16.94 4.56 -5.57
N ILE A 145 -15.74 4.50 -6.15
CA ILE A 145 -14.81 5.63 -6.20
C ILE A 145 -14.37 5.82 -7.65
N THR A 146 -14.64 7.02 -8.16
CA THR A 146 -14.08 7.50 -9.43
C THR A 146 -12.67 8.02 -9.21
N ASN A 147 -11.77 7.79 -10.16
CA ASN A 147 -10.37 8.22 -10.08
C ASN A 147 -9.69 7.76 -8.77
N PHE A 148 -9.94 6.51 -8.39
CA PHE A 148 -9.38 5.86 -7.21
C PHE A 148 -7.85 5.84 -7.26
N VAL A 149 -7.30 5.42 -8.40
CA VAL A 149 -5.86 5.46 -8.71
C VAL A 149 -5.67 6.31 -9.96
N VAL A 150 -4.77 7.28 -9.91
CA VAL A 150 -4.57 8.26 -10.98
C VAL A 150 -3.10 8.29 -11.39
N TRP A 151 -2.84 8.25 -12.70
CA TRP A 151 -1.50 8.46 -13.24
C TRP A 151 -1.12 9.94 -13.18
N ASP A 152 -0.01 10.25 -12.49
CA ASP A 152 0.62 11.57 -12.51
C ASP A 152 1.76 11.57 -13.52
N ALA A 153 1.49 12.11 -14.71
CA ALA A 153 2.47 12.20 -15.80
C ALA A 153 3.69 13.07 -15.44
N SER A 154 3.57 13.99 -14.47
CA SER A 154 4.69 14.82 -14.03
C SER A 154 5.67 14.06 -13.12
N GLN A 155 5.19 13.02 -12.44
CA GLN A 155 5.96 12.18 -11.53
C GLN A 155 6.30 10.81 -12.15
N GLY A 156 5.67 10.45 -13.27
CA GLY A 156 5.83 9.14 -13.91
C GLY A 156 5.35 7.98 -13.05
N LYS A 157 4.35 8.23 -12.17
CA LYS A 157 3.88 7.28 -11.15
C LYS A 157 2.39 7.42 -10.91
N TYR A 158 1.76 6.34 -10.46
CA TYR A 158 0.39 6.40 -9.92
C TYR A 158 0.36 7.07 -8.54
N TYR A 159 -0.77 7.69 -8.19
CA TYR A 159 -1.08 8.12 -6.83
C TYR A 159 -2.51 7.75 -6.42
N ILE A 160 -2.72 7.68 -5.10
CA ILE A 160 -4.02 7.48 -4.45
C ILE A 160 -4.27 8.53 -3.38
N SER A 161 -5.53 8.87 -3.16
CA SER A 161 -5.97 9.61 -1.97
C SER A 161 -6.15 8.64 -0.80
N THR A 162 -5.26 8.71 0.19
CA THR A 162 -5.32 7.85 1.38
C THR A 162 -6.67 7.98 2.10
N ALA A 163 -7.17 9.20 2.27
CA ALA A 163 -8.45 9.45 2.93
C ALA A 163 -9.60 8.74 2.20
N SER A 164 -9.62 8.78 0.87
CA SER A 164 -10.64 8.12 0.06
C SER A 164 -10.54 6.59 0.18
N VAL A 165 -9.32 6.03 0.19
CA VAL A 165 -9.12 4.58 0.30
C VAL A 165 -9.59 4.06 1.67
N PHE A 166 -9.19 4.73 2.76
CA PHE A 166 -9.65 4.34 4.10
C PHE A 166 -11.16 4.48 4.25
N ALA A 167 -11.75 5.58 3.75
CA ALA A 167 -13.20 5.80 3.81
C ALA A 167 -13.96 4.66 3.11
N PHE A 168 -13.45 4.23 1.96
CA PHE A 168 -14.04 3.17 1.17
C PHE A 168 -13.91 1.81 1.84
N MET A 169 -12.68 1.39 2.16
CA MET A 169 -12.43 0.07 2.72
C MET A 169 -13.13 -0.08 4.07
N PHE A 170 -12.82 0.79 5.04
CA PHE A 170 -13.38 0.66 6.37
C PHE A 170 -14.88 0.93 6.40
N GLY A 171 -15.38 1.89 5.61
CA GLY A 171 -16.82 2.14 5.52
C GLY A 171 -17.63 0.97 4.94
N LEU A 172 -16.99 0.04 4.22
CA LEU A 172 -17.59 -1.18 3.69
C LEU A 172 -17.45 -2.40 4.62
N ILE A 173 -16.33 -2.48 5.34
CA ILE A 173 -16.00 -3.58 6.25
C ILE A 173 -16.67 -3.42 7.62
N ASP A 174 -16.66 -2.19 8.14
CA ASP A 174 -17.32 -1.80 9.38
C ASP A 174 -18.27 -0.63 9.08
N PRO A 175 -19.57 -0.88 8.89
CA PRO A 175 -20.55 0.17 8.63
C PRO A 175 -20.68 1.22 9.76
N GLY A 176 -20.21 0.88 10.98
CA GLY A 176 -20.11 1.82 12.10
C GLY A 176 -18.87 2.71 12.05
N PHE A 177 -17.90 2.38 11.18
CA PHE A 177 -16.73 3.21 10.94
C PHE A 177 -17.16 4.53 10.29
N SER A 178 -16.92 5.61 11.02
CA SER A 178 -17.06 6.95 10.49
C SER A 178 -15.69 7.62 10.56
N ILE A 179 -15.21 8.10 9.42
CA ILE A 179 -14.15 9.11 9.43
C ILE A 179 -14.83 10.37 9.95
N PRO A 180 -14.39 10.95 11.09
CA PRO A 180 -15.00 12.18 11.55
C PRO A 180 -14.74 13.25 10.48
N ALA A 181 -15.80 13.72 9.81
CA ALA A 181 -15.72 14.69 8.72
C ALA A 181 -15.09 16.05 9.12
N THR A 182 -14.77 16.20 10.41
CA THR A 182 -14.24 17.42 11.03
C THR A 182 -12.95 17.17 11.80
N ASP A 183 -12.38 15.95 11.79
CA ASP A 183 -11.08 15.70 12.41
C ASP A 183 -9.96 16.14 11.45
N PRO A 184 -9.20 17.20 11.79
CA PRO A 184 -8.13 17.72 10.94
C PRO A 184 -7.02 16.69 10.68
N GLY A 185 -6.92 15.62 11.49
CA GLY A 185 -5.96 14.53 11.33
C GLY A 185 -6.27 13.61 10.14
N TYR A 186 -7.55 13.33 9.85
CA TYR A 186 -7.95 12.47 8.74
C TYR A 186 -8.20 13.24 7.43
N GLY A 187 -8.65 14.49 7.51
CA GLY A 187 -8.90 15.35 6.34
C GLY A 187 -7.62 15.78 5.59
N ASN A 188 -6.45 15.61 6.20
CA ASN A 188 -5.14 15.97 5.65
C ASN A 188 -4.22 14.76 5.39
N LEU A 189 -4.76 13.54 5.30
CA LEU A 189 -3.93 12.39 4.94
C LEU A 189 -3.36 12.60 3.53
N PRO A 190 -2.02 12.52 3.36
CA PRO A 190 -1.38 12.84 2.09
C PRO A 190 -1.78 11.82 1.02
N ASN A 191 -1.71 12.24 -0.24
CA ASN A 191 -1.70 11.29 -1.34
C ASN A 191 -0.44 10.41 -1.22
N LEU A 192 -0.61 9.11 -1.49
CA LEU A 192 0.53 8.21 -1.63
C LEU A 192 0.86 8.04 -3.10
N TYR A 193 2.14 8.16 -3.42
CA TYR A 193 2.67 7.79 -4.72
C TYR A 193 3.06 6.32 -4.74
N GLN A 194 3.00 5.75 -5.92
CA GLN A 194 3.38 4.37 -6.19
C GLN A 194 4.81 4.09 -5.71
N SER A 195 4.96 2.99 -4.99
CA SER A 195 6.25 2.45 -4.57
C SER A 195 6.69 1.31 -5.49
N THR A 196 8.00 1.18 -5.70
CA THR A 196 8.61 -0.01 -6.31
C THR A 196 8.81 -1.05 -5.21
N GLY A 197 8.06 -2.17 -5.24
CA GLY A 197 8.16 -3.20 -4.21
C GLY A 197 6.88 -4.05 -4.07
N SER A 198 6.78 -4.77 -2.95
CA SER A 198 5.60 -5.53 -2.54
C SER A 198 5.11 -5.06 -1.16
N ILE A 199 3.88 -5.42 -0.80
CA ILE A 199 3.40 -5.26 0.58
C ILE A 199 4.24 -6.18 1.49
N LYS A 200 4.79 -5.60 2.56
CA LYS A 200 5.44 -6.37 3.64
C LYS A 200 4.40 -7.13 4.45
N GLU A 201 4.65 -8.40 4.70
CA GLU A 201 3.88 -9.21 5.64
C GLU A 201 4.24 -8.86 7.09
N CYS A 202 3.42 -9.31 8.04
CA CYS A 202 3.61 -8.99 9.45
C CYS A 202 5.05 -9.26 9.95
N SER A 203 5.65 -10.40 9.58
CA SER A 203 6.99 -10.78 10.06
C SER A 203 8.11 -9.90 9.51
N GLU A 204 7.83 -9.11 8.48
CA GLU A 204 8.74 -8.16 7.85
C GLU A 204 8.57 -6.74 8.40
N LEU A 205 7.56 -6.51 9.26
CA LEU A 205 7.28 -5.22 9.88
C LEU A 205 8.04 -5.07 11.21
N PRO A 206 8.52 -3.86 11.52
CA PRO A 206 9.30 -3.62 12.74
C PRO A 206 8.49 -3.93 14.00
N THR A 207 9.14 -4.48 15.02
CA THR A 207 8.54 -4.74 16.34
C THR A 207 8.87 -3.66 17.35
N THR A 208 9.73 -2.70 16.98
CA THR A 208 10.17 -1.60 17.83
C THR A 208 10.02 -0.29 17.06
N PHE A 209 9.51 0.72 17.75
CA PHE A 209 9.25 2.06 17.23
C PHE A 209 10.06 3.07 18.03
N ASN A 210 10.44 4.19 17.42
CA ASN A 210 11.31 5.21 18.02
C ASN A 210 10.53 6.23 18.84
#